data_AF-A2Q3R3-F1
#
_entry.id   AF-A2Q3R3-F1
#
_cell.length_a   1.000
_cell.length_b   1.000
_cell.length_c   1.000
_cell.angle_alpha   90.00
_cell.angle_beta   90.00
_cell.angle_gamma   90.00
#
_symmetry.space_group_name_H-M   'P 1'
#
loop_
_entity.id
_entity.type
_entity.pdbx_description
1 polymer ?
#
loop_
_entity_poly.entity_id
_entity_poly.type
_entity_poly.pdbx_seq_one_letter_code
_entity_poly.pdbx_strand_id
1 'polypeptide(L)' 'MERARSLFDFFIGRGFTLGVVTYTVMIKGYCRMNCLQEAYDLFQDMKRRGIQPNVVTYTVLLPWEIKTSIFENAFLF' A
#
# COMPACT_ATOMS: atom_id res chain seq x y z
N MET A 1 9.02 -7.41 7.03
CA MET A 1 7.91 -6.44 7.11
C MET A 1 7.15 -6.50 8.44
N GLU A 2 7.02 -7.64 9.11
CA GLU A 2 6.25 -7.79 10.36
C GLU A 2 6.57 -6.75 11.45
N ARG A 3 7.85 -6.51 11.77
CA ARG A 3 8.24 -5.51 12.77
C ARG A 3 7.83 -4.09 12.38
N ALA A 4 8.02 -3.74 11.10
CA ALA A 4 7.62 -2.43 10.58
C ALA A 4 6.09 -2.26 10.66
N ARG A 5 5.34 -3.33 10.39
CA ARG A 5 3.88 -3.35 10.52
C ARG A 5 3.41 -3.20 11.96
N SER A 6 4.00 -3.93 12.89
CA SER A 6 3.67 -3.81 14.32
C SER A 6 3.91 -2.40 14.86
N LEU A 7 5.04 -1.77 14.49
CA LEU A 7 5.31 -0.37 14.87
C LEU A 7 4.31 0.60 14.22
N PHE A 8 4.00 0.39 12.94
CA PHE A 8 3.00 1.18 12.25
C PHE A 8 1.63 1.13 12.95
N ASP A 9 1.14 -0.08 13.23
CA ASP A 9 -0.15 -0.29 13.91
C ASP A 9 -0.13 0.28 15.33
N PHE A 10 1.00 0.18 16.04
CA PHE A 10 1.17 0.79 17.36
C PHE A 10 1.03 2.32 17.33
N PHE A 11 1.66 2.99 16.36
CA PHE A 11 1.53 4.44 16.23
C PHE A 11 0.09 4.84 15.86
N ILE A 12 -0.53 4.14 14.91
CA ILE A 12 -1.91 4.39 14.53
C ILE A 12 -2.88 4.15 15.69
N GLY A 13 -2.71 3.06 16.44
CA GLY A 13 -3.55 2.70 17.59
C GLY A 13 -3.43 3.69 18.76
N ARG A 14 -2.32 4.41 18.85
CA ARG A 14 -2.14 5.52 19.80
C ARG A 14 -2.63 6.88 19.28
N GLY A 15 -3.21 6.93 18.09
CA GLY A 15 -3.75 8.15 17.50
C GLY A 15 -2.71 9.04 16.81
N PHE A 16 -1.49 8.55 16.55
CA PHE A 16 -0.51 9.34 15.81
C PHE A 16 -0.89 9.44 14.33
N THR A 17 -0.74 10.63 13.77
CA THR A 17 -0.81 10.84 12.32
C THR A 17 0.56 10.53 11.72
N LEU A 18 0.67 9.37 11.09
CA LEU A 18 1.88 9.01 10.35
C LEU A 18 1.97 9.84 9.06
N GLY A 19 3.18 10.31 8.72
CA GLY A 19 3.40 11.16 7.55
C GLY A 19 3.45 10.40 6.23
N VAL A 20 3.41 11.15 5.12
CA VAL A 20 3.51 10.63 3.74
C VAL A 20 4.65 9.65 3.56
N VAL A 21 5.84 9.97 4.09
CA VAL A 21 7.05 9.14 3.95
C VAL A 21 6.84 7.76 4.56
N THR A 22 6.25 7.67 5.75
CA THR A 22 6.01 6.40 6.45
C THR A 22 5.04 5.51 5.66
N TYR A 23 3.95 6.08 5.16
CA TYR A 23 3.01 5.36 4.28
C TYR A 23 3.69 4.88 3.00
N THR A 24 4.43 5.76 2.32
CA THR A 24 5.14 5.41 1.09
C THR A 24 6.15 4.27 1.31
N VAL A 25 6.89 4.28 2.43
CA VAL A 25 7.83 3.20 2.77
C VAL A 25 7.11 1.87 2.98
N MET A 26 6.00 1.87 3.72
CA MET A 26 5.21 0.65 3.97
C MET A 26 4.62 0.09 2.66
N ILE A 27 3.99 0.94 1.85
CA ILE A 27 3.41 0.57 0.54
C ILE A 27 4.49 -0.02 -0.37
N LYS A 28 5.66 0.64 -0.47
CA LYS A 28 6.79 0.11 -1.26
C LYS A 28 7.27 -1.24 -0.74
N GLY A 29 7.32 -1.43 0.58
CA GLY A 29 7.69 -2.69 1.22
C GLY A 29 6.74 -3.83 0.86
N TYR A 30 5.44 -3.58 0.95
CA TYR A 30 4.40 -4.56 0.59
C TYR A 30 4.44 -4.92 -0.89
N CYS A 31 4.64 -3.95 -1.78
CA CYS A 31 4.75 -4.25 -3.22
C CYS A 31 6.00 -5.05 -3.57
N ARG A 32 7.14 -4.81 -2.91
CA ARG A 32 8.33 -5.67 -3.06
C ARG A 32 8.11 -7.10 -2.60
N MET A 33 7.17 -7.32 -1.68
CA MET A 33 6.77 -8.65 -1.20
C MET A 33 5.64 -9.27 -2.05
N ASN A 34 5.18 -8.59 -3.11
CA ASN A 34 4.00 -8.99 -3.90
C ASN A 34 2.70 -9.09 -3.07
N CYS A 35 2.66 -8.42 -1.92
CA CYS A 35 1.51 -8.26 -1.03
C CYS A 35 0.69 -7.02 -1.46
N LEU A 36 0.05 -7.13 -2.62
CA LEU A 36 -0.56 -5.98 -3.29
C LEU A 36 -1.83 -5.48 -2.59
N GLN A 37 -2.60 -6.37 -1.97
CA GLN A 37 -3.81 -6.01 -1.24
C GLN A 37 -3.46 -5.10 -0.04
N GLU A 38 -2.46 -5.47 0.73
CA GLU A 38 -2.01 -4.72 1.90
C GLU A 38 -1.44 -3.36 1.53
N ALA A 39 -0.77 -3.27 0.38
CA ALA A 39 -0.30 -2.01 -0.17
C ALA A 39 -1.48 -1.10 -0.57
N TYR A 40 -2.51 -1.66 -1.20
CA TYR A 40 -3.71 -0.94 -1.61
C TYR A 40 -4.53 -0.47 -0.39
N ASP A 41 -4.68 -1.31 0.63
CA ASP A 41 -5.41 -0.96 1.85
C ASP A 41 -4.74 0.21 2.58
N LEU A 42 -3.40 0.22 2.62
CA LEU A 42 -2.64 1.35 3.17
C LEU A 42 -2.78 2.62 2.34
N PHE A 43 -2.84 2.50 1.02
CA PHE A 43 -3.10 3.64 0.13
C PHE A 43 -4.49 4.25 0.40
N GLN A 44 -5.52 3.42 0.55
CA GLN A 44 -6.87 3.91 0.86
C GLN A 44 -6.94 4.50 2.27
N ASP A 45 -6.26 3.92 3.26
CA ASP A 45 -6.14 4.49 4.60
C ASP A 45 -5.46 5.87 4.59
N MET A 46 -4.38 6.02 3.83
CA MET A 46 -3.68 7.30 3.63
C MET A 46 -4.64 8.39 3.09
N LYS A 47 -5.43 8.06 2.07
CA LYS A 47 -6.45 8.97 1.50
C LYS A 47 -7.56 9.31 2.50
N ARG A 48 -8.08 8.31 3.22
CA ARG A 48 -9.13 8.51 4.25
C ARG A 48 -8.67 9.44 5.37
N ARG A 49 -7.37 9.42 5.69
CA ARG A 49 -6.75 10.29 6.69
C ARG A 49 -6.35 11.67 6.14
N GLY A 50 -6.68 11.98 4.88
CA GLY A 50 -6.37 13.27 4.26
C GLY A 50 -4.89 13.44 3.90
N ILE A 51 -4.10 12.37 3.92
CA ILE A 51 -2.69 12.41 3.59
C ILE A 51 -2.56 12.27 2.06
N GLN A 52 -1.98 13.27 1.39
CA GLN A 52 -1.85 13.24 -0.08
C GLN A 52 -0.84 12.20 -0.54
N PRO A 53 -1.26 11.22 -1.36
CA PRO A 53 -0.35 10.27 -1.99
C PRO A 53 0.61 10.99 -2.95
N ASN A 54 1.86 10.53 -3.02
CA ASN A 54 2.85 11.05 -3.96
C ASN A 54 2.94 10.18 -5.22
N VAL A 55 3.74 10.63 -6.20
CA VAL A 55 3.97 9.94 -7.48
C VAL A 55 4.32 8.46 -7.27
N VAL A 56 5.16 8.16 -6.26
CA VAL A 56 5.60 6.79 -5.94
C VAL A 56 4.41 5.89 -5.59
N THR A 57 3.41 6.40 -4.88
CA THR A 57 2.21 5.62 -4.53
C THR A 57 1.41 5.21 -5.78
N TYR A 58 1.31 6.09 -6.77
CA TYR A 58 0.65 5.77 -8.04
C TYR A 58 1.50 4.86 -8.94
N THR A 59 2.82 5.07 -9.00
CA THR A 59 3.72 4.24 -9.83
C THR A 59 3.75 2.80 -9.34
N VAL A 60 3.57 2.60 -8.03
CA VAL A 60 3.54 1.30 -7.38
C VAL A 60 2.20 0.59 -7.60
N LEU A 61 1.12 1.36 -7.82
CA LEU A 61 -0.20 0.81 -8.08
C LEU A 61 -0.42 0.46 -9.56
N LEU A 62 0.06 1.24 -10.53
CA LEU A 62 -0.15 0.93 -11.96
C LEU A 62 0.16 -0.52 -12.42
N PRO A 63 1.20 -1.21 -11.89
CA PRO A 63 1.44 -2.61 -12.20
C PRO A 63 0.36 -3.57 -11.69
N TRP A 64 -0.45 -3.22 -10.68
CA TRP A 64 -1.54 -4.06 -10.17
C TRP A 64 -2.69 -4.19 -11.17
N GLU A 65 -3.13 -3.10 -11.81
CA GLU A 65 -4.22 -3.17 -12.80
C GLU A 65 -3.82 -4.06 -13.96
N ILE A 66 -2.56 -3.92 -14.40
CA ILE A 66 -2.01 -4.73 -15.47
C ILE A 66 -1.93 -6.19 -15.01
N LYS A 67 -1.34 -6.50 -13.84
CA LYS A 67 -1.26 -7.90 -13.35
C LYS A 67 -2.63 -8.53 -13.15
N THR A 68 -3.56 -7.88 -12.45
CA THR A 68 -4.90 -8.43 -12.16
C THR A 68 -5.69 -8.65 -13.45
N SER A 69 -5.61 -7.72 -14.41
CA SER A 69 -6.22 -7.89 -15.73
C SER A 69 -5.59 -9.04 -16.53
N ILE A 70 -4.27 -9.25 -16.45
CA ILE A 70 -3.62 -10.42 -17.06
C ILE A 70 -4.08 -11.71 -16.38
N PHE A 71 -4.19 -11.73 -15.05
CA PHE A 71 -4.63 -12.92 -14.30
C PHE A 71 -6.10 -13.28 -14.59
N GLU A 72 -7.02 -12.32 -14.59
CA GLU A 72 -8.42 -12.58 -14.95
C GLU A 72 -8.54 -13.12 -16.38
N ASN A 73 -7.78 -12.56 -17.33
CA ASN A 73 -7.72 -13.09 -18.69
C ASN A 73 -7.09 -14.49 -18.78
N ALA A 74 -6.17 -14.84 -17.89
CA ALA A 74 -5.51 -16.15 -17.87
C ALA A 74 -6.42 -17.29 -17.35
N PHE A 75 -7.49 -16.98 -16.60
CA PHE A 75 -8.49 -17.97 -16.14
C PHE A 75 -9.68 -18.13 -17.09
N LEU A 76 -9.71 -17.38 -18.19
CA LEU A 76 -10.76 -17.44 -19.21
C LEU A 76 -10.42 -18.34 -20.42
N PHE A 77 -9.34 -19.13 -20.36
CA PHE A 77 -8.95 -20.11 -21.38
C PHE A 77 -8.63 -21.48 -20.78
#